data_AF-A0A2L2WIY1-F1
#
_entry.id   AF-A0A2L2WIY1-F1
#
_cell.length_a   1.000
_cell.length_b   1.000
_cell.length_c   1.000
_cell.angle_alpha   90.00
_cell.angle_beta   90.00
_cell.angle_gamma   90.00
#
_symmetry.space_group_name_H-M   'P 1'
#
loop_
_entity.id
_entity.type
_entity.pdbx_description
1 polymer ?
#
loop_
_entity_poly.entity_id
_entity_poly.type
_entity_poly.pdbx_seq_one_letter_code
_entity_poly.pdbx_strand_id
1 'polypeptide(L)'
;MAQDILSEMKKHKVDILCMQEYSDASGDKKNSDSYKEYFTYMATGNNDMVIYSRYPIKKTKNIPFEYTNNSAMWCDVDVNGKRIRVFNVHLETTGFNRTLQQAAKLTNSGIKVESNSIINAIYNNYTLGMIIRAGQANTVALEKRDSDIPTILCGDFNDVPYSYVYNTMLGDMTDGFKECGSGWMRTYRGKKSVRIDYIFHDKSMTGLTYYNTQLTYSDHYPVFMKIEI
;
A
#
# COMPACT_ATOMS: atom_id res chain seq x y z
N MET A 1 -6.49 -2.61 19.48
CA MET A 1 -5.86 -2.42 18.15
C MET A 1 -6.44 -1.22 17.40
N ALA A 2 -7.71 -1.24 16.98
CA ALA A 2 -8.29 -0.13 16.21
C ALA A 2 -8.23 1.23 16.95
N GLN A 3 -8.60 1.27 18.23
CA GLN A 3 -8.50 2.49 19.06
C GLN A 3 -7.05 2.94 19.29
N ASP A 4 -6.11 2.00 19.37
CA ASP A 4 -4.69 2.33 19.56
C ASP A 4 -4.10 2.98 18.31
N ILE A 5 -4.43 2.43 17.12
CA ILE A 5 -4.09 3.04 15.83
C ILE A 5 -4.69 4.46 15.75
N LEU A 6 -5.96 4.62 16.09
CA LEU A 6 -6.63 5.94 16.07
C LEU A 6 -5.97 6.93 17.04
N SER A 7 -5.59 6.48 18.22
CA SER A 7 -4.88 7.30 19.21
C SER A 7 -3.54 7.79 18.66
N GLU A 8 -2.77 6.91 18.00
CA GLU A 8 -1.53 7.29 17.33
C GLU A 8 -1.78 8.25 16.16
N MET A 9 -2.85 8.06 15.37
CA MET A 9 -3.21 9.02 14.32
C MET A 9 -3.50 10.41 14.90
N LYS A 10 -4.26 10.49 16.00
CA LYS A 10 -4.57 11.75 16.70
C LYS A 10 -3.31 12.42 17.24
N LYS A 11 -2.42 11.65 17.86
CA LYS A 11 -1.13 12.11 18.40
C LYS A 11 -0.21 12.67 17.32
N HIS A 12 -0.12 11.98 16.18
CA HIS A 12 0.68 12.40 15.04
C HIS A 12 -0.03 13.42 14.12
N LYS A 13 -1.28 13.79 14.46
CA LYS A 13 -2.12 14.74 13.72
C LYS A 13 -2.29 14.35 12.26
N VAL A 14 -2.58 13.08 12.00
CA VAL A 14 -2.70 12.53 10.64
C VAL A 14 -3.96 13.05 9.97
N ASP A 15 -3.80 13.59 8.75
CA ASP A 15 -4.93 14.11 7.96
C ASP A 15 -5.52 13.09 6.98
N ILE A 16 -4.66 12.22 6.43
CA ILE A 16 -5.07 11.13 5.52
C ILE A 16 -4.38 9.85 5.99
N LEU A 17 -5.17 8.80 6.21
CA LEU A 17 -4.69 7.48 6.63
C LEU A 17 -5.05 6.44 5.56
N CYS A 18 -4.04 5.73 5.08
CA CYS A 18 -4.19 4.60 4.17
C CYS A 18 -3.91 3.30 4.93
N MET A 19 -4.86 2.36 4.93
CA MET A 19 -4.69 1.05 5.57
C MET A 19 -4.88 -0.06 4.55
N GLN A 20 -4.02 -1.09 4.66
CA GLN A 20 -4.12 -2.37 3.97
C GLN A 20 -4.58 -3.45 4.97
N GLU A 21 -4.95 -4.62 4.47
CA GLU A 21 -5.52 -5.73 5.25
C GLU A 21 -6.69 -5.32 6.15
N TYR A 22 -7.42 -4.28 5.74
CA TYR A 22 -8.58 -3.80 6.46
C TYR A 22 -9.70 -4.84 6.34
N SER A 23 -10.07 -5.46 7.45
CA SER A 23 -11.18 -6.40 7.50
C SER A 23 -12.30 -5.88 8.38
N ASP A 24 -13.45 -5.62 7.77
CA ASP A 24 -14.71 -5.36 8.47
C ASP A 24 -15.27 -6.60 9.20
N ALA A 25 -14.60 -7.77 9.13
CA ALA A 25 -15.09 -9.04 9.65
C ALA A 25 -15.31 -9.06 11.18
N SER A 26 -14.81 -8.06 11.91
CA SER A 26 -15.10 -7.91 13.34
C SER A 26 -16.45 -7.24 13.64
N GLY A 27 -17.14 -6.64 12.66
CA GLY A 27 -18.49 -6.08 12.82
C GLY A 27 -18.62 -4.98 13.89
N ASP A 28 -17.50 -4.46 14.41
CA ASP A 28 -17.52 -3.57 15.57
C ASP A 28 -17.76 -2.13 15.13
N LYS A 29 -19.05 -1.82 14.90
CA LYS A 29 -19.58 -0.51 14.50
C LYS A 29 -18.93 0.66 15.26
N LYS A 30 -18.62 0.45 16.55
CA LYS A 30 -17.98 1.42 17.44
C LYS A 30 -16.59 1.87 16.96
N ASN A 31 -15.80 0.97 16.39
CA ASN A 31 -14.49 1.34 15.83
C ASN A 31 -14.68 2.20 14.57
N SER A 32 -15.64 1.87 13.71
CA SER A 32 -15.94 2.68 12.53
C SER A 32 -16.39 4.11 12.89
N ASP A 33 -17.19 4.26 13.95
CA ASP A 33 -17.73 5.55 14.36
C ASP A 33 -16.64 6.44 14.98
N SER A 34 -15.77 5.87 15.83
CA SER A 34 -14.65 6.61 16.42
C SER A 34 -13.65 7.14 15.37
N TYR A 35 -13.42 6.39 14.29
CA TYR A 35 -12.60 6.85 13.17
C TYR A 35 -13.30 7.98 12.43
N LYS A 36 -14.63 7.89 12.22
CA LYS A 36 -15.42 8.95 11.56
C LYS A 36 -15.44 10.27 12.34
N GLU A 37 -15.34 10.22 13.67
CA GLU A 37 -15.22 11.43 14.50
C GLU A 37 -13.93 12.20 14.21
N TYR A 38 -12.83 11.49 13.92
CA TYR A 38 -11.54 12.12 13.62
C TYR A 38 -11.34 12.37 12.12
N PHE A 39 -11.66 11.38 11.30
CA PHE A 39 -11.63 11.38 9.85
C PHE A 39 -13.06 11.43 9.30
N THR A 40 -13.53 12.63 8.97
CA THR A 40 -14.91 12.85 8.51
C THR A 40 -15.26 12.07 7.23
N TYR A 41 -14.27 11.73 6.41
CA TYR A 41 -14.45 11.06 5.13
C TYR A 41 -13.72 9.72 5.07
N MET A 42 -14.31 8.78 4.34
CA MET A 42 -13.83 7.41 4.16
C MET A 42 -14.08 6.98 2.71
N ALA A 43 -13.12 6.26 2.13
CA ALA A 43 -13.28 5.48 0.92
C ALA A 43 -12.81 4.04 1.19
N THR A 44 -13.66 3.06 0.90
CA THR A 44 -13.33 1.64 1.02
C THR A 44 -13.03 1.06 -0.36
N GLY A 45 -11.95 0.27 -0.44
CA GLY A 45 -11.55 -0.44 -1.63
C GLY A 45 -12.26 -1.78 -1.76
N ASN A 46 -11.63 -2.72 -2.45
CA ASN A 46 -11.97 -4.13 -2.25
C ASN A 46 -11.66 -4.49 -0.78
N ASN A 47 -12.23 -5.60 -0.29
CA ASN A 47 -12.33 -6.05 1.12
C ASN A 47 -11.05 -6.05 2.00
N ASP A 48 -9.95 -5.44 1.56
CA ASP A 48 -8.66 -5.29 2.23
C ASP A 48 -8.16 -3.83 2.34
N MET A 49 -8.85 -2.82 1.78
CA MET A 49 -8.33 -1.45 1.67
C MET A 49 -9.28 -0.38 2.21
N VAL A 50 -8.73 0.60 2.92
CA VAL A 50 -9.47 1.83 3.29
C VAL A 50 -8.55 3.06 3.25
N ILE A 51 -9.12 4.18 2.79
CA ILE A 51 -8.54 5.51 2.90
C ILE A 51 -9.47 6.36 3.78
N TYR A 52 -8.96 6.81 4.91
CA TYR A 52 -9.60 7.80 5.77
C TYR A 52 -9.04 9.20 5.49
N SER A 53 -9.88 10.22 5.57
CA SER A 53 -9.48 11.60 5.33
C SER A 53 -10.23 12.57 6.23
N ARG A 54 -9.51 13.59 6.72
CA ARG A 54 -10.08 14.78 7.36
C ARG A 54 -10.67 15.76 6.35
N TYR A 55 -10.32 15.60 5.07
CA TYR A 55 -10.74 16.44 3.95
C TYR A 55 -11.74 15.73 3.03
N PRO A 56 -12.63 16.46 2.34
CA PRO A 56 -13.65 15.87 1.47
C PRO A 56 -13.06 14.96 0.39
N ILE A 57 -13.54 13.72 0.33
CA ILE A 57 -13.27 12.80 -0.78
C ILE A 57 -14.30 13.07 -1.89
N LYS A 58 -13.83 13.35 -3.11
CA LYS A 58 -14.67 13.75 -4.25
C LYS A 58 -14.91 12.62 -5.24
N LYS A 59 -13.93 11.75 -5.45
CA LYS A 59 -14.00 10.63 -6.39
C LYS A 59 -13.18 9.47 -5.84
N THR A 60 -13.57 8.25 -6.17
CA THR A 60 -12.86 7.03 -5.80
C THR A 60 -12.81 6.07 -6.99
N LYS A 61 -11.83 5.18 -7.01
CA LYS A 61 -11.77 4.04 -7.92
C LYS A 61 -11.02 2.89 -7.27
N ASN A 62 -11.56 1.69 -7.42
CA ASN A 62 -10.90 0.45 -7.02
C ASN A 62 -10.16 -0.14 -8.21
N ILE A 63 -8.98 -0.71 -7.94
CA ILE A 63 -8.10 -1.36 -8.90
C ILE A 63 -7.92 -2.80 -8.40
N PRO A 64 -8.81 -3.74 -8.79
CA PRO A 64 -8.64 -5.14 -8.45
C PRO A 64 -7.40 -5.70 -9.16
N PHE A 65 -6.68 -6.59 -8.47
CA PHE A 65 -5.68 -7.44 -9.10
C PHE A 65 -6.27 -8.83 -9.32
N GLU A 66 -6.03 -9.39 -10.51
CA GLU A 66 -6.53 -10.72 -10.83
C GLU A 66 -5.86 -11.78 -9.96
N TYR A 67 -6.62 -12.83 -9.63
CA TYR A 67 -6.14 -14.04 -8.95
C TYR A 67 -5.62 -13.87 -7.51
N THR A 68 -5.69 -12.68 -6.93
CA THR A 68 -5.30 -12.37 -5.56
C THR A 68 -6.39 -11.62 -4.78
N ASN A 69 -6.26 -11.58 -3.46
CA ASN A 69 -7.10 -10.76 -2.59
C ASN A 69 -6.50 -9.36 -2.36
N ASN A 70 -5.24 -9.16 -2.79
CA ASN A 70 -4.57 -7.88 -2.78
C ASN A 70 -5.21 -6.93 -3.79
N SER A 71 -5.23 -5.63 -3.48
CA SER A 71 -5.77 -4.62 -4.39
C SER A 71 -5.06 -3.27 -4.28
N ALA A 72 -5.41 -2.38 -5.20
CA ALA A 72 -5.12 -0.97 -5.08
C ALA A 72 -6.41 -0.17 -5.18
N MET A 73 -6.37 1.06 -4.71
CA MET A 73 -7.43 2.04 -4.94
C MET A 73 -6.85 3.43 -4.97
N TRP A 74 -7.62 4.39 -5.48
CA TRP A 74 -7.32 5.79 -5.27
C TRP A 74 -8.57 6.59 -4.93
N CYS A 75 -8.36 7.72 -4.28
CA CYS A 75 -9.39 8.74 -4.11
C CYS A 75 -8.85 10.15 -4.40
N ASP A 76 -9.70 10.99 -4.97
CA ASP A 76 -9.43 12.42 -5.12
C ASP A 76 -9.88 13.13 -3.84
N VAL A 77 -8.96 13.81 -3.17
CA VAL A 77 -9.17 14.53 -1.91
C VAL A 77 -9.04 16.04 -2.16
N ASP A 78 -9.99 16.80 -1.62
CA ASP A 78 -10.02 18.26 -1.72
C ASP A 78 -9.45 18.90 -0.44
N VAL A 79 -8.17 19.23 -0.47
CA VAL A 79 -7.45 19.85 0.63
C VAL A 79 -7.53 21.37 0.48
N ASN A 80 -8.55 21.97 1.11
CA ASN A 80 -8.76 23.43 1.12
C ASN A 80 -8.80 24.05 -0.29
N GLY A 81 -9.47 23.41 -1.26
CA GLY A 81 -9.58 23.87 -2.63
C GLY A 81 -8.48 23.34 -3.57
N LYS A 82 -7.44 22.70 -3.03
CA LYS A 82 -6.43 21.96 -3.81
C LYS A 82 -6.82 20.50 -3.93
N ARG A 83 -7.05 20.03 -5.15
CA ARG A 83 -7.35 18.62 -5.41
C ARG A 83 -6.06 17.82 -5.54
N ILE A 84 -5.91 16.78 -4.73
CA ILE A 84 -4.85 15.79 -4.82
C ILE A 84 -5.45 14.39 -5.01
N ARG A 85 -4.72 13.48 -5.65
CA ARG A 85 -5.09 12.06 -5.72
C ARG A 85 -4.24 11.27 -4.75
N VAL A 86 -4.86 10.43 -3.93
CA VAL A 86 -4.17 9.53 -3.01
C VAL A 86 -4.41 8.10 -3.45
N PHE A 87 -3.35 7.41 -3.85
CA PHE A 87 -3.36 5.97 -4.07
C PHE A 87 -2.99 5.24 -2.80
N ASN A 88 -3.73 4.17 -2.52
CA ASN A 88 -3.42 3.18 -1.51
C ASN A 88 -3.25 1.83 -2.21
N VAL A 89 -2.08 1.21 -2.07
CA VAL A 89 -1.69 0.00 -2.82
C VAL A 89 -1.24 -1.10 -1.87
N HIS A 90 -1.69 -2.32 -2.13
CA HIS A 90 -1.20 -3.51 -1.47
C HIS A 90 -0.87 -4.55 -2.54
N LEU A 91 0.42 -4.76 -2.85
CA LEU A 91 0.85 -5.72 -3.86
C LEU A 91 0.99 -7.13 -3.29
N GLU A 92 1.04 -8.13 -4.17
CA GLU A 92 1.14 -9.55 -3.83
C GLU A 92 2.26 -9.85 -2.81
N THR A 93 1.89 -10.51 -1.70
CA THR A 93 2.81 -10.80 -0.61
C THR A 93 3.89 -11.81 -0.99
N THR A 94 5.08 -11.65 -0.41
CA THR A 94 6.18 -12.59 -0.61
C THR A 94 6.02 -13.80 0.33
N GLY A 95 5.23 -14.80 -0.06
CA GLY A 95 4.90 -15.95 0.81
C GLY A 95 4.71 -17.29 0.09
N PHE A 96 5.53 -18.28 0.47
CA PHE A 96 5.53 -19.64 -0.09
C PHE A 96 4.13 -20.31 -0.11
N ASN A 97 3.30 -20.08 0.92
CA ASN A 97 2.00 -20.74 1.09
C ASN A 97 0.87 -20.20 0.21
N ARG A 98 0.84 -18.89 -0.08
CA ARG A 98 -0.16 -18.29 -0.99
C ARG A 98 0.22 -18.46 -2.45
N THR A 99 1.52 -18.39 -2.77
CA THR A 99 1.99 -18.71 -4.12
C THR A 99 1.73 -20.15 -4.49
N LEU A 100 1.76 -21.10 -3.54
CA LEU A 100 1.30 -22.49 -3.75
C LEU A 100 -0.19 -22.57 -4.10
N GLN A 101 -1.04 -21.75 -3.46
CA GLN A 101 -2.47 -21.69 -3.81
C GLN A 101 -2.70 -21.08 -5.20
N GLN A 102 -1.92 -20.07 -5.59
CA GLN A 102 -1.99 -19.49 -6.94
C GLN A 102 -1.39 -20.41 -8.00
N ALA A 103 -0.28 -21.08 -7.73
CA ALA A 103 0.27 -22.13 -8.57
C ALA A 103 -0.75 -23.25 -8.78
N ALA A 104 -1.47 -23.66 -7.73
CA ALA A 104 -2.57 -24.63 -7.84
C ALA A 104 -3.73 -24.13 -8.74
N LYS A 105 -4.07 -22.83 -8.67
CA LYS A 105 -5.04 -22.22 -9.59
C LYS A 105 -4.54 -22.19 -11.04
N LEU A 106 -3.27 -21.85 -11.27
CA LEU A 106 -2.65 -21.82 -12.60
C LEU A 106 -2.47 -23.22 -13.20
N THR A 107 -2.18 -24.24 -12.39
CA THR A 107 -2.17 -25.64 -12.83
C THR A 107 -3.57 -26.11 -13.22
N ASN A 108 -4.60 -25.66 -12.51
CA ASN A 108 -6.01 -25.92 -12.89
C ASN A 108 -6.40 -25.21 -14.21
N SER A 109 -5.66 -24.18 -14.62
CA SER A 109 -5.77 -23.52 -15.94
C SER A 109 -4.91 -24.17 -17.03
N GLY A 110 -4.27 -25.32 -16.76
CA GLY A 110 -3.59 -26.15 -17.77
C GLY A 110 -2.08 -25.98 -17.91
N ILE A 111 -1.43 -25.21 -17.03
CA ILE A 111 0.03 -25.01 -17.05
C ILE A 111 0.72 -26.14 -16.26
N LYS A 112 1.53 -27.00 -16.93
CA LYS A 112 2.27 -28.11 -16.28
C LYS A 112 3.59 -27.64 -15.66
N VAL A 113 3.92 -28.12 -14.46
CA VAL A 113 5.20 -27.87 -13.75
C VAL A 113 5.89 -29.20 -13.43
N GLU A 114 7.14 -29.40 -13.87
CA GLU A 114 7.92 -30.65 -13.70
C GLU A 114 8.91 -30.65 -12.50
N SER A 115 9.34 -31.86 -12.11
CA SER A 115 9.85 -32.26 -10.80
C SER A 115 11.34 -31.98 -10.54
N ASN A 116 11.60 -30.87 -9.83
CA ASN A 116 12.68 -30.75 -8.85
C ASN A 116 12.08 -30.01 -7.64
N SER A 117 11.07 -30.64 -7.04
CA SER A 117 9.81 -30.01 -6.65
C SER A 117 9.89 -28.91 -5.60
N ILE A 118 10.82 -28.97 -4.65
CA ILE A 118 10.95 -27.97 -3.58
C ILE A 118 11.77 -26.77 -4.04
N ILE A 119 12.90 -27.00 -4.71
CA ILE A 119 13.75 -25.93 -5.23
C ILE A 119 13.03 -25.24 -6.40
N ASN A 120 12.45 -26.01 -7.32
CA ASN A 120 11.62 -25.44 -8.38
C ASN A 120 10.38 -24.77 -7.80
N ALA A 121 9.71 -25.30 -6.78
CA ALA A 121 8.61 -24.56 -6.14
C ALA A 121 9.12 -23.27 -5.48
N ILE A 122 10.24 -23.27 -4.76
CA ILE A 122 10.77 -22.05 -4.11
C ILE A 122 11.19 -21.00 -5.13
N TYR A 123 11.98 -21.39 -6.13
CA TYR A 123 12.44 -20.48 -7.18
C TYR A 123 11.26 -20.04 -8.06
N ASN A 124 10.45 -20.95 -8.56
CA ASN A 124 9.28 -20.59 -9.37
C ASN A 124 8.28 -19.75 -8.58
N ASN A 125 8.07 -20.01 -7.29
CA ASN A 125 7.14 -19.22 -6.48
C ASN A 125 7.67 -17.82 -6.19
N TYR A 126 8.95 -17.71 -5.83
CA TYR A 126 9.56 -16.39 -5.61
C TYR A 126 9.56 -15.58 -6.92
N THR A 127 9.96 -16.19 -8.03
CA THR A 127 9.93 -15.57 -9.36
C THR A 127 8.50 -15.27 -9.81
N LEU A 128 7.53 -16.15 -9.55
CA LEU A 128 6.12 -15.91 -9.88
C LEU A 128 5.56 -14.74 -9.08
N GLY A 129 5.83 -14.66 -7.77
CA GLY A 129 5.45 -13.51 -6.95
C GLY A 129 6.04 -12.20 -7.47
N MET A 130 7.30 -12.20 -7.91
CA MET A 130 7.93 -11.04 -8.55
C MET A 130 7.26 -10.67 -9.88
N ILE A 131 6.93 -11.65 -10.73
CA ILE A 131 6.24 -11.42 -12.01
C ILE A 131 4.84 -10.85 -11.78
N ILE A 132 4.10 -11.41 -10.82
CA ILE A 132 2.76 -10.93 -10.45
C ILE A 132 2.84 -9.49 -9.96
N ARG A 133 3.73 -9.18 -9.01
CA ARG A 133 3.91 -7.80 -8.54
C ARG A 133 4.35 -6.85 -9.64
N ALA A 134 5.19 -7.28 -10.57
CA ALA A 134 5.58 -6.45 -11.72
C ALA A 134 4.37 -6.10 -12.60
N GLY A 135 3.48 -7.07 -12.86
CA GLY A 135 2.22 -6.83 -13.56
C GLY A 135 1.30 -5.86 -12.81
N GLN A 136 1.11 -6.07 -11.50
CA GLN A 136 0.31 -5.19 -10.65
C GLN A 136 0.88 -3.76 -10.58
N ALA A 137 2.20 -3.63 -10.47
CA ALA A 137 2.90 -2.34 -10.48
C ALA A 137 2.70 -1.61 -11.81
N ASN A 138 2.77 -2.33 -12.94
CA ASN A 138 2.47 -1.75 -14.26
C ASN A 138 1.02 -1.24 -14.30
N THR A 139 0.05 -2.01 -13.78
CA THR A 139 -1.36 -1.57 -13.71
C THR A 139 -1.51 -0.27 -12.93
N VAL A 140 -0.91 -0.16 -11.74
CA VAL A 140 -0.97 1.07 -10.93
C VAL A 140 -0.25 2.23 -11.63
N ALA A 141 0.92 1.99 -12.24
CA ALA A 141 1.66 3.02 -12.96
C ALA A 141 0.89 3.56 -14.18
N LEU A 142 0.16 2.70 -14.90
CA LEU A 142 -0.71 3.08 -16.01
C LEU A 142 -1.89 3.92 -15.50
N GLU A 143 -2.55 3.50 -14.42
CA GLU A 143 -3.64 4.23 -13.78
C GLU A 143 -3.20 5.61 -13.27
N LYS A 144 -1.98 5.72 -12.72
CA LYS A 144 -1.40 7.00 -12.33
C LYS A 144 -1.19 7.92 -13.53
N ARG A 145 -0.63 7.39 -14.62
CA ARG A 145 -0.30 8.15 -15.84
C ARG A 145 -1.53 8.72 -16.55
N ASP A 146 -2.70 8.12 -16.36
CA ASP A 146 -3.97 8.56 -16.98
C ASP A 146 -4.59 9.79 -16.29
N SER A 147 -3.86 10.48 -15.41
CA SER A 147 -4.39 11.60 -14.63
C SER A 147 -3.35 12.70 -14.42
N ASP A 148 -3.77 13.95 -14.66
CA ASP A 148 -2.96 15.16 -14.41
C ASP A 148 -3.13 15.72 -12.99
N ILE A 149 -3.69 14.93 -12.06
CA ILE A 149 -3.94 15.38 -10.68
C ILE A 149 -2.67 15.13 -9.86
N PRO A 150 -2.15 16.13 -9.12
CA PRO A 150 -1.02 15.92 -8.22
C PRO A 150 -1.27 14.74 -7.28
N THR A 151 -0.37 13.76 -7.31
CA THR A 151 -0.61 12.44 -6.73
C THR A 151 0.31 12.16 -5.54
N ILE A 152 -0.25 11.56 -4.49
CA ILE A 152 0.46 10.81 -3.45
C ILE A 152 0.21 9.33 -3.70
N LEU A 153 1.27 8.53 -3.76
CA LEU A 153 1.20 7.08 -3.98
C LEU A 153 1.84 6.35 -2.81
N CYS A 154 1.03 5.62 -2.05
CA CYS A 154 1.52 4.92 -0.86
C CYS A 154 0.95 3.52 -0.68
N GLY A 155 1.56 2.78 0.24
CA GLY A 155 1.10 1.47 0.70
C GLY A 155 2.22 0.44 0.77
N ASP A 156 1.83 -0.82 0.93
CA ASP A 156 2.73 -1.97 0.99
C ASP A 156 2.97 -2.53 -0.42
N PHE A 157 4.17 -2.28 -0.95
CA PHE A 157 4.55 -2.76 -2.28
C PHE A 157 5.13 -4.17 -2.24
N ASN A 158 5.36 -4.73 -1.04
CA ASN A 158 5.94 -6.06 -0.84
C ASN A 158 7.28 -6.29 -1.57
N ASP A 159 7.98 -5.21 -1.93
CA ASP A 159 9.24 -5.25 -2.65
C ASP A 159 10.22 -4.18 -2.17
N VAL A 160 11.50 -4.47 -2.30
CA VAL A 160 12.59 -3.68 -1.71
C VAL A 160 12.93 -2.45 -2.56
N PRO A 161 13.64 -1.45 -1.99
CA PRO A 161 14.14 -0.33 -2.79
C PRO A 161 15.01 -0.86 -3.92
N TYR A 162 15.00 -0.18 -5.07
CA TYR A 162 15.73 -0.56 -6.28
C TYR A 162 15.18 -1.75 -7.07
N SER A 163 14.12 -2.42 -6.61
CA SER A 163 13.41 -3.44 -7.39
C SER A 163 12.76 -2.87 -8.66
N TYR A 164 12.39 -3.74 -9.60
CA TYR A 164 11.59 -3.34 -10.77
C TYR A 164 10.27 -2.68 -10.33
N VAL A 165 9.60 -3.27 -9.34
CA VAL A 165 8.35 -2.76 -8.75
C VAL A 165 8.57 -1.35 -8.21
N TYR A 166 9.60 -1.14 -7.39
CA TYR A 166 9.93 0.17 -6.83
C TYR A 166 10.11 1.22 -7.93
N ASN A 167 10.94 0.93 -8.94
CA ASN A 167 11.23 1.87 -10.02
C ASN A 167 10.00 2.16 -10.90
N THR A 168 9.17 1.14 -11.14
CA THR A 168 7.92 1.26 -11.92
C THR A 168 6.89 2.13 -11.19
N MET A 169 6.70 1.89 -9.89
CA MET A 169 5.78 2.66 -9.05
C MET A 169 6.26 4.10 -8.86
N LEU A 170 7.57 4.30 -8.68
CA LEU A 170 8.17 5.63 -8.55
C LEU A 170 8.00 6.44 -9.83
N GLY A 171 8.46 5.90 -10.98
CA GLY A 171 8.46 6.61 -12.24
C GLY A 171 9.13 7.98 -12.12
N ASP A 172 8.36 9.04 -12.33
CA ASP A 172 8.76 10.44 -12.26
C ASP A 172 8.47 11.13 -10.92
N MET A 173 7.93 10.41 -9.93
CA MET A 173 7.63 10.93 -8.59
C MET A 173 8.89 11.05 -7.73
N THR A 174 8.72 11.66 -6.56
CA THR A 174 9.74 11.74 -5.51
C THR A 174 9.47 10.67 -4.44
N ASP A 175 10.50 9.91 -4.05
CA ASP A 175 10.44 9.01 -2.90
C ASP A 175 10.61 9.82 -1.61
N GLY A 176 9.55 9.94 -0.81
CA GLY A 176 9.55 10.79 0.38
C GLY A 176 10.63 10.41 1.41
N PHE A 177 11.00 9.12 1.49
CA PHE A 177 12.10 8.71 2.36
C PHE A 177 13.44 9.24 1.88
N LYS A 178 13.67 9.26 0.57
CA LYS A 178 14.91 9.81 -0.01
C LYS A 178 14.98 11.32 0.10
N GLU A 179 13.84 12.00 0.05
CA GLU A 179 13.78 13.47 0.12
C GLU A 179 13.93 13.99 1.56
N CYS A 180 13.17 13.48 2.51
CA CYS A 180 13.10 14.02 3.88
C CYS A 180 13.13 12.96 4.99
N GLY A 181 13.52 11.72 4.65
CA GLY A 181 13.80 10.67 5.63
C GLY A 181 15.24 10.69 6.13
N SER A 182 15.52 9.90 7.17
CA SER A 182 16.88 9.76 7.70
C SER A 182 17.13 8.35 8.26
N GLY A 183 18.40 7.98 8.35
CA GLY A 183 18.84 6.71 8.94
C GLY A 183 18.47 5.48 8.13
N TRP A 184 18.26 4.36 8.82
CA TRP A 184 17.84 3.09 8.22
C TRP A 184 16.35 2.88 8.45
N MET A 185 15.57 2.93 7.38
CA MET A 185 14.12 2.75 7.47
C MET A 185 13.76 1.31 7.12
N ARG A 186 13.37 0.54 8.15
CA ARG A 186 12.73 -0.76 7.99
C ARG A 186 11.26 -0.61 8.32
N THR A 187 10.39 -1.16 7.48
CA THR A 187 8.94 -1.10 7.70
C THR A 187 8.37 -2.48 8.02
N TYR A 188 9.02 -3.57 7.61
CA TYR A 188 8.60 -4.93 7.94
C TYR A 188 9.31 -5.53 9.16
N ARG A 189 8.55 -6.16 10.07
CA ARG A 189 9.03 -6.73 11.33
C ARG A 189 9.47 -8.19 11.24
N GLY A 190 9.34 -8.84 10.08
CA GLY A 190 9.76 -10.23 9.91
C GLY A 190 11.28 -10.43 9.94
N LYS A 191 11.72 -11.64 9.56
CA LYS A 191 13.12 -12.08 9.68
C LYS A 191 14.14 -11.21 8.94
N LYS A 192 13.70 -10.51 7.88
CA LYS A 192 14.57 -9.65 7.06
C LYS A 192 14.28 -8.18 7.37
N SER A 193 15.35 -7.41 7.53
CA SER A 193 15.26 -5.98 7.76
C SER A 193 15.05 -5.22 6.46
N VAL A 194 13.80 -5.07 6.01
CA VAL A 194 13.46 -4.46 4.71
C VAL A 194 12.47 -3.31 4.80
N ARG A 195 12.61 -2.34 3.89
CA ARG A 195 11.59 -1.33 3.57
C ARG A 195 10.74 -1.88 2.43
N ILE A 196 9.46 -2.07 2.67
CA ILE A 196 8.49 -2.50 1.66
C ILE A 196 7.24 -1.61 1.62
N ASP A 197 7.13 -0.68 2.57
CA ASP A 197 6.07 0.31 2.67
C ASP A 197 6.62 1.68 2.27
N TYR A 198 5.91 2.37 1.38
CA TYR A 198 6.38 3.58 0.72
C TYR A 198 5.33 4.69 0.76
N ILE A 199 5.80 5.94 0.78
CA ILE A 199 5.01 7.13 0.43
C ILE A 199 5.80 7.92 -0.61
N PHE A 200 5.30 7.94 -1.83
CA PHE A 200 5.80 8.75 -2.93
C PHE A 200 4.86 9.92 -3.17
N HIS A 201 5.39 11.01 -3.71
CA HIS A 201 4.57 12.18 -4.05
C HIS A 201 4.99 12.82 -5.36
N ASP A 202 4.05 13.58 -5.92
CA ASP A 202 4.26 14.43 -7.07
C ASP A 202 5.37 15.46 -6.83
N LYS A 203 6.10 15.81 -7.89
CA LYS A 203 7.15 16.83 -7.85
C LYS A 203 6.62 18.23 -7.56
N SER A 204 5.31 18.47 -7.72
CA SER A 204 4.68 19.73 -7.34
C SER A 204 4.53 19.89 -5.82
N MET A 205 4.81 18.85 -5.03
CA MET A 205 4.71 18.82 -3.58
C MET A 205 6.10 18.68 -2.94
N THR A 206 6.24 19.12 -1.70
CA THR A 206 7.53 19.05 -0.96
C THR A 206 7.37 18.26 0.33
N GLY A 207 8.15 17.19 0.50
CA GLY A 207 8.23 16.46 1.75
C GLY A 207 8.99 17.22 2.82
N LEU A 208 8.39 17.29 4.01
CA LEU A 208 8.96 18.01 5.15
C LEU A 208 9.58 17.05 6.17
N THR A 209 8.93 15.91 6.41
CA THR A 209 9.43 14.86 7.30
C THR A 209 8.95 13.49 6.85
N TYR A 210 9.78 12.46 7.04
CA TYR A 210 9.43 11.07 6.79
C TYR A 210 10.01 10.16 7.90
N TYR A 211 9.15 9.40 8.59
CA TYR A 211 9.57 8.55 9.72
C TYR A 211 8.59 7.40 9.95
N ASN A 212 9.00 6.42 10.76
CA ASN A 212 8.12 5.39 11.30
C ASN A 212 8.15 5.45 12.83
N THR A 213 7.19 4.76 13.45
CA THR A 213 7.20 4.51 14.89
C THR A 213 7.18 3.00 15.15
N GLN A 214 7.88 2.57 16.19
CA GLN A 214 7.97 1.15 16.53
C GLN A 214 6.72 0.65 17.27
N LEU A 215 5.55 0.76 16.63
CA LEU A 215 4.32 0.19 17.16
C LEU A 215 4.31 -1.33 16.95
N THR A 216 3.72 -2.06 17.89
CA THR A 216 3.68 -3.53 17.89
C THR A 216 2.33 -4.11 17.47
N TYR A 217 1.41 -3.26 16.99
CA TYR A 217 0.05 -3.64 16.61
C TYR A 217 -0.04 -4.48 15.35
N SER A 218 0.99 -4.42 14.50
CA SER A 218 1.12 -5.16 13.24
C SER A 218 2.55 -5.67 13.10
N ASP A 219 2.79 -6.61 12.19
CA ASP A 219 4.11 -6.96 11.69
C ASP A 219 4.69 -5.91 10.73
N HIS A 220 3.95 -4.84 10.42
CA HIS A 220 4.45 -3.63 9.78
C HIS A 220 4.53 -2.46 10.77
N TYR A 221 5.55 -1.62 10.60
CA TYR A 221 5.63 -0.31 11.23
C TYR A 221 4.91 0.72 10.35
N PRO A 222 4.03 1.55 10.91
CA PRO A 222 3.39 2.61 10.15
C PRO A 222 4.43 3.61 9.63
N VAL A 223 4.22 4.08 8.41
CA VAL A 223 5.02 5.12 7.78
C VAL A 223 4.26 6.42 7.81
N PHE A 224 4.90 7.47 8.31
CA PHE A 224 4.37 8.82 8.36
C PHE A 224 5.18 9.72 7.45
N MET A 225 4.47 10.55 6.70
CA MET A 225 5.07 11.63 5.92
C MET A 225 4.28 12.91 6.15
N LYS A 226 4.98 14.02 6.38
CA LYS A 226 4.41 15.35 6.31
C LYS A 226 4.80 15.97 4.97
N ILE A 227 3.82 16.51 4.27
CA ILE A 227 3.99 17.07 2.94
C ILE A 227 3.36 18.46 2.85
N GLU A 228 4.00 19.34 2.09
CA GLU A 228 3.49 20.65 1.70
C GLU A 228 2.97 20.56 0.25
N ILE A 229 1.75 21.03 0.03
CA ILE A 229 1.03 21.01 -1.25
C ILE A 229 0.65 22.42 -1.70
#